data_AF-A0A3R9VFB1-F1
#
_entry.id   AF-A0A3R9VFB1-F1
#
_cell.length_a   1.000
_cell.length_b   1.000
_cell.length_c   1.000
_cell.angle_alpha   90.00
_cell.angle_beta   90.00
_cell.angle_gamma   90.00
#
_symmetry.space_group_name_H-M   'P 1'
#
loop_
_entity.id
_entity.type
_entity.pdbx_description
1 polymer ?
#
loop_
_entity_poly.entity_id
_entity_poly.type
_entity_poly.pdbx_seq_one_letter_code
_entity_poly.pdbx_strand_id
1 'polypeptide(L)'
;MELHDVWFVLIAVLWIGYFFLEGFDFGVGVLTKLLARDRAEKRVLINTIGPVWDGNEVWLLTAGGATFAAFPEWYATLFSGFYLPLLLILVCLIIRGVAFEYRAKRPEDRWQTNWEQAIFWTSLIPAFLWGVAFANIVRGVKIDQNKEYVGTFLDLLNVYAILGGLVTLTLFTFHGAVFTSLKTVGEIRDRSRALATRLGVVTAVLALAFLIWTQVSRGDGTSLVAMVVAVLALVAALGCNLAGREGWSFALSGITIAAAVAMLFLTLFPNVMPSSLDAAWNLTVTNASSSPYTLKIMTWCAAIATPLVLLYQGWTYWVFRKRIGTQHIAEAAH
;
A
#
# COMPACT_ATOMS: atom_id res chain seq x y z
N MET A 1 21.64 -18.34 3.04
CA MET A 1 20.77 -17.35 3.69
C MET A 1 20.31 -17.97 4.99
N GLU A 2 20.50 -17.25 6.09
CA GLU A 2 19.96 -17.66 7.39
C GLU A 2 18.43 -17.50 7.39
N LEU A 3 17.72 -18.21 8.28
CA LEU A 3 16.25 -18.14 8.29
C LEU A 3 15.72 -16.74 8.58
N HIS A 4 16.43 -15.93 9.37
CA HIS A 4 16.03 -14.54 9.61
C HIS A 4 16.16 -13.68 8.33
N ASP A 5 17.18 -13.88 7.50
CA ASP A 5 17.29 -13.19 6.20
C ASP A 5 16.12 -13.54 5.28
N VAL A 6 15.77 -14.83 5.24
CA VAL A 6 14.61 -15.31 4.47
C VAL A 6 13.33 -14.65 4.96
N TRP A 7 13.12 -14.60 6.27
CA TRP A 7 11.92 -13.98 6.85
C TRP A 7 11.86 -12.47 6.65
N PHE A 8 13.00 -11.76 6.65
CA PHE A 8 13.04 -10.35 6.27
C PHE A 8 12.55 -10.14 4.83
N VAL A 9 13.03 -10.96 3.89
CA VAL A 9 12.58 -10.93 2.49
C VAL A 9 11.10 -11.28 2.38
N LEU A 10 10.61 -12.30 3.10
CA LEU A 10 9.20 -12.67 3.09
C LEU A 10 8.30 -11.55 3.62
N ILE A 11 8.71 -10.84 4.67
CA ILE A 11 7.97 -9.67 5.16
C ILE A 11 7.95 -8.56 4.12
N ALA A 12 9.07 -8.30 3.44
CA ALA A 12 9.11 -7.35 2.31
C ALA A 12 8.10 -7.75 1.22
N VAL A 13 8.03 -9.04 0.86
CA VAL A 13 7.06 -9.57 -0.11
C VAL A 13 5.62 -9.38 0.36
N LEU A 14 5.32 -9.60 1.64
CA LEU A 14 3.98 -9.37 2.20
C LEU A 14 3.57 -7.89 2.13
N TRP A 15 4.48 -6.96 2.46
CA TRP A 15 4.24 -5.53 2.32
C TRP A 15 4.11 -5.08 0.87
N ILE A 16 4.90 -5.64 -0.05
CA ILE A 16 4.77 -5.40 -1.49
C ILE A 16 3.39 -5.87 -1.97
N GLY A 17 2.96 -7.07 -1.58
CA GLY A 17 1.65 -7.61 -1.93
C GLY A 17 0.52 -6.75 -1.39
N TYR A 18 0.61 -6.32 -0.13
CA TYR A 18 -0.35 -5.39 0.46
C TYR A 18 -0.41 -4.07 -0.30
N PHE A 19 0.72 -3.40 -0.56
CA PHE A 19 0.71 -2.11 -1.26
C PHE A 19 0.33 -2.23 -2.75
N PHE A 20 0.57 -3.37 -3.39
CA PHE A 20 0.04 -3.64 -4.72
C PHE A 20 -1.49 -3.77 -4.68
N LEU A 21 -2.00 -4.66 -3.83
CA LEU A 21 -3.43 -5.02 -3.80
C LEU A 21 -4.27 -3.90 -3.20
N GLU A 22 -3.90 -3.45 -2.01
CA GLU A 22 -4.61 -2.38 -1.31
C GLU A 22 -4.35 -1.00 -1.92
N GLY A 23 -3.22 -0.82 -2.61
CA GLY A 23 -2.88 0.44 -3.24
C GLY A 23 -3.93 0.88 -4.25
N PHE A 24 -4.46 -0.04 -5.07
CA PHE A 24 -5.54 0.33 -5.99
C PHE A 24 -6.89 0.48 -5.27
N ASP A 25 -7.16 -0.24 -4.17
CA ASP A 25 -8.38 -0.08 -3.38
C ASP A 25 -8.45 1.30 -2.73
N PHE A 26 -7.35 1.74 -2.12
CA PHE A 26 -7.22 3.11 -1.64
C PHE A 26 -7.37 4.13 -2.78
N GLY A 27 -6.72 3.88 -3.91
CA GLY A 27 -6.84 4.73 -5.08
C GLY A 27 -8.27 4.87 -5.59
N VAL A 28 -9.02 3.77 -5.71
CA VAL A 28 -10.44 3.77 -6.09
C VAL A 28 -11.28 4.51 -5.06
N GLY A 29 -11.01 4.33 -3.76
CA GLY A 29 -11.66 5.07 -2.68
C GLY A 29 -11.46 6.58 -2.79
N VAL A 30 -10.27 7.05 -3.13
CA VAL A 30 -9.98 8.47 -3.41
C VAL A 30 -10.71 8.96 -4.68
N LEU A 31 -10.78 8.12 -5.72
CA LEU A 31 -11.44 8.45 -6.99
C LEU A 31 -12.97 8.61 -6.87
N THR A 32 -13.59 8.09 -5.80
CA THR A 32 -15.01 8.34 -5.52
C THR A 32 -15.37 9.83 -5.43
N LYS A 33 -14.40 10.70 -5.09
CA LYS A 33 -14.57 12.16 -5.07
C LYS A 33 -13.89 12.86 -6.24
N LEU A 34 -12.79 12.33 -6.77
CA LEU A 34 -12.01 12.99 -7.83
C LEU A 34 -12.50 12.68 -9.24
N LEU A 35 -13.17 11.54 -9.46
CA LEU A 35 -13.53 11.04 -10.79
C LEU A 35 -15.03 10.91 -11.03
N ALA A 36 -15.77 10.42 -10.02
CA ALA A 36 -17.20 10.18 -10.14
C ALA A 36 -18.01 11.49 -10.08
N ARG A 37 -18.93 11.66 -11.03
CA ARG A 37 -19.81 12.84 -11.15
C ARG A 37 -21.08 12.69 -10.34
N ASP A 38 -21.60 11.47 -10.24
CA ASP A 38 -22.86 11.18 -9.58
C ASP A 38 -22.77 9.90 -8.72
N ARG A 39 -23.87 9.60 -8.04
CA ARG A 39 -24.00 8.46 -7.13
C ARG A 39 -23.93 7.11 -7.85
N ALA A 40 -24.38 7.04 -9.10
CA ALA A 40 -24.32 5.81 -9.90
C ALA A 40 -22.87 5.48 -10.28
N GLU A 41 -22.11 6.47 -10.75
CA GLU A 41 -20.69 6.31 -11.04
C GLU A 41 -19.88 5.96 -9.78
N LYS A 42 -20.16 6.58 -8.63
CA LYS A 42 -19.54 6.18 -7.34
C LYS A 42 -19.80 4.70 -7.02
N ARG A 43 -21.03 4.24 -7.25
CA ARG A 43 -21.40 2.83 -7.05
C ARG A 43 -20.66 1.91 -8.04
N VAL A 44 -20.43 2.34 -9.29
CA VAL A 44 -19.58 1.60 -10.24
C VAL A 44 -18.18 1.44 -9.65
N LEU A 45 -17.55 2.53 -9.21
CA LEU A 45 -16.20 2.50 -8.65
C LEU A 45 -16.10 1.55 -7.45
N ILE A 46 -17.00 1.68 -6.47
CA ILE A 46 -17.01 0.82 -5.27
C ILE A 46 -17.21 -0.65 -5.66
N ASN A 47 -18.10 -0.95 -6.61
CA ASN A 47 -18.34 -2.31 -7.05
C ASN A 47 -17.16 -2.92 -7.83
N THR A 48 -16.22 -2.13 -8.34
CA THR A 48 -15.01 -2.68 -9.00
C THR A 48 -14.09 -3.39 -8.00
N ILE A 49 -14.09 -2.95 -6.74
CA ILE A 49 -13.26 -3.48 -5.65
C ILE A 49 -14.05 -4.32 -4.65
N GLY A 50 -15.38 -4.19 -4.62
CA GLY A 50 -16.30 -4.90 -3.72
C GLY A 50 -16.01 -6.40 -3.51
N PRO A 51 -15.73 -7.20 -4.57
CA PRO A 51 -15.46 -8.63 -4.41
C PRO A 51 -14.07 -8.99 -3.88
N VAL A 52 -13.13 -8.04 -3.78
CA VAL A 52 -11.70 -8.33 -3.51
C VAL A 52 -11.09 -7.55 -2.35
N TRP A 53 -11.64 -6.39 -1.98
CA TRP A 53 -11.02 -5.49 -0.99
C TRP A 53 -10.78 -6.17 0.37
N ASP A 54 -11.74 -6.95 0.86
CA ASP A 54 -11.62 -7.63 2.16
C ASP A 54 -10.45 -8.64 2.15
N GLY A 55 -10.30 -9.38 1.05
CA GLY A 55 -9.16 -10.29 0.86
C GLY A 55 -7.82 -9.57 0.66
N ASN A 56 -7.83 -8.33 0.15
CA ASN A 56 -6.63 -7.51 0.01
C ASN A 56 -6.15 -7.00 1.38
N GLU A 57 -7.07 -6.61 2.27
CA GLU A 57 -6.75 -6.16 3.63
C GLU A 57 -6.07 -7.25 4.47
N VAL A 58 -6.36 -8.53 4.23
CA VAL A 58 -5.72 -9.67 4.92
C VAL A 58 -4.20 -9.69 4.71
N TRP A 59 -3.68 -9.11 3.63
CA TRP A 59 -2.23 -8.98 3.43
C TRP A 59 -1.58 -8.10 4.49
N LEU A 60 -2.25 -7.04 4.94
CA LEU A 60 -1.77 -6.22 6.07
C LEU A 60 -1.72 -7.02 7.36
N LEU A 61 -2.80 -7.76 7.66
CA LEU A 61 -2.87 -8.61 8.85
C LEU A 61 -1.75 -9.65 8.85
N THR A 62 -1.51 -10.25 7.69
CA THR A 62 -0.44 -11.24 7.50
C THR A 62 0.95 -10.60 7.61
N ALA A 63 1.17 -9.42 7.01
CA ALA A 63 2.43 -8.68 7.15
C ALA A 63 2.72 -8.32 8.61
N GLY A 64 1.72 -7.79 9.34
CA GLY A 64 1.82 -7.47 10.75
C GLY A 64 2.04 -8.72 11.63
N GLY A 65 1.25 -9.77 11.41
CA GLY A 65 1.36 -11.03 12.15
C GLY A 65 2.67 -11.78 11.88
N ALA A 66 3.15 -11.78 10.63
CA ALA A 66 4.45 -12.32 10.28
C ALA A 66 5.59 -11.52 10.92
N THR A 67 5.47 -10.19 10.97
CA THR A 67 6.45 -9.34 11.67
C THR A 67 6.45 -9.64 13.17
N PHE A 68 5.29 -9.77 13.80
CA PHE A 68 5.17 -10.19 15.21
C PHE A 68 5.83 -11.55 15.48
N ALA A 69 5.57 -12.53 14.62
CA ALA A 69 6.04 -13.89 14.84
C ALA A 69 7.53 -14.08 14.47
N ALA A 70 8.03 -13.41 13.43
CA ALA A 70 9.42 -13.54 12.98
C ALA A 70 10.36 -12.52 13.63
N PHE A 71 9.89 -11.31 13.92
CA PHE A 71 10.68 -10.21 14.50
C PHE A 71 9.91 -9.49 15.62
N PRO A 72 9.70 -10.12 16.78
CA PRO A 72 8.86 -9.58 17.84
C PRO A 72 9.32 -8.22 18.36
N GLU A 73 10.64 -7.98 18.41
CA GLU A 73 11.21 -6.69 18.84
C GLU A 73 10.94 -5.59 17.82
N TRP A 74 11.06 -5.91 16.52
CA TRP A 74 10.69 -4.97 15.46
C TRP A 74 9.20 -4.63 15.54
N TYR A 75 8.35 -5.64 15.73
CA TYR A 75 6.92 -5.43 15.91
C TYR A 75 6.62 -4.53 17.11
N ALA A 76 7.21 -4.81 18.27
CA ALA A 76 6.98 -4.05 19.50
C ALA A 76 7.39 -2.59 19.36
N THR A 77 8.59 -2.32 18.84
CA THR A 77 9.09 -0.94 18.65
C THR A 77 8.29 -0.19 17.57
N LEU A 78 7.90 -0.88 16.48
CA LEU A 78 7.09 -0.27 15.43
C LEU A 78 5.71 0.14 15.95
N PHE A 79 4.98 -0.77 16.58
CA PHE A 79 3.61 -0.51 17.03
C PHE A 79 3.54 0.44 18.23
N SER A 80 4.53 0.41 19.13
CA SER A 80 4.61 1.36 20.24
C SER A 80 5.07 2.75 19.78
N GLY A 81 6.10 2.83 18.93
CA GLY A 81 6.66 4.10 18.46
C GLY A 81 5.76 4.85 17.47
N PHE A 82 5.08 4.11 16.59
CA PHE A 82 4.13 4.67 15.62
C PHE A 82 2.68 4.56 16.11
N TYR A 83 2.45 4.57 17.43
CA TYR A 83 1.14 4.37 18.03
C TYR A 83 0.04 5.25 17.40
N LEU A 84 0.23 6.58 17.38
CA LEU A 84 -0.78 7.50 16.84
C LEU A 84 -1.03 7.30 15.33
N PRO A 85 0.00 7.27 14.44
CA PRO A 85 -0.21 6.96 13.03
C PRO A 85 -0.91 5.61 12.78
N LEU A 86 -0.50 4.55 13.48
CA LEU A 86 -1.08 3.21 13.30
C LEU A 86 -2.50 3.13 13.84
N LEU A 87 -2.81 3.81 14.95
CA LEU A 87 -4.17 3.93 15.48
C LEU A 87 -5.07 4.65 14.47
N LEU A 88 -4.59 5.74 13.86
CA LEU A 88 -5.35 6.46 12.82
C LEU A 88 -5.60 5.59 11.60
N ILE A 89 -4.60 4.82 11.16
CA ILE A 89 -4.76 3.83 10.08
C ILE A 89 -5.83 2.80 10.46
N LEU A 90 -5.73 2.20 11.66
CA LEU A 90 -6.68 1.20 12.13
C LEU A 90 -8.12 1.74 12.15
N VAL A 91 -8.33 2.93 12.72
CA VAL A 91 -9.66 3.57 12.75
C VAL A 91 -10.17 3.82 11.33
N CYS A 92 -9.30 4.27 10.41
CA CYS A 92 -9.69 4.44 9.01
C CYS A 92 -10.12 3.12 8.38
N LEU A 93 -9.36 2.04 8.56
CA LEU A 93 -9.69 0.72 8.00
C LEU A 93 -11.02 0.19 8.55
N ILE A 94 -11.26 0.30 9.86
CA ILE A 94 -12.54 -0.09 10.48
C ILE A 94 -13.71 0.70 9.85
N ILE A 95 -13.59 2.03 9.79
CA ILE A 95 -14.65 2.88 9.22
C ILE A 95 -14.84 2.57 7.73
N ARG A 96 -13.77 2.25 7.00
CA ARG A 96 -13.83 1.90 5.57
C ARG A 96 -14.64 0.63 5.33
N GLY A 97 -14.34 -0.45 6.07
CA GLY A 97 -15.10 -1.71 5.95
C GLY A 97 -16.59 -1.51 6.26
N VAL A 98 -16.90 -0.77 7.33
CA VAL A 98 -18.28 -0.40 7.66
C VAL A 98 -18.90 0.44 6.54
N ALA A 99 -18.17 1.40 5.97
CA ALA A 99 -18.69 2.28 4.92
C ALA A 99 -19.07 1.53 3.65
N PHE A 100 -18.31 0.52 3.23
CA PHE A 100 -18.66 -0.31 2.07
C PHE A 100 -19.98 -1.07 2.29
N GLU A 101 -20.16 -1.65 3.47
CA GLU A 101 -21.35 -2.45 3.81
C GLU A 101 -22.59 -1.57 4.09
N TYR A 102 -22.42 -0.48 4.83
CA TYR A 102 -23.54 0.29 5.39
C TYR A 102 -24.08 1.33 4.42
N ARG A 103 -23.26 1.82 3.48
CA ARG A 103 -23.70 2.84 2.51
C ARG A 103 -24.99 2.45 1.80
N ALA A 104 -25.13 1.21 1.36
CA ALA A 104 -26.29 0.75 0.57
C ALA A 104 -27.50 0.30 1.43
N LYS A 105 -27.40 0.30 2.77
CA LYS A 105 -28.46 -0.19 3.65
C LYS A 105 -29.62 0.79 3.83
N ARG A 106 -29.42 2.05 3.44
CA ARG A 106 -30.39 3.14 3.65
C ARG A 106 -30.45 4.07 2.44
N PRO A 107 -31.66 4.38 1.95
CA PRO A 107 -31.82 5.15 0.71
C PRO A 107 -31.59 6.65 0.90
N GLU A 108 -31.55 7.17 2.14
CA GLU A 108 -31.50 8.61 2.37
C GLU A 108 -30.19 9.25 1.86
N ASP A 109 -30.30 10.37 1.15
CA ASP A 109 -29.15 11.03 0.53
C ASP A 109 -28.07 11.44 1.53
N ARG A 110 -28.47 11.92 2.71
CA ARG A 110 -27.52 12.29 3.78
C ARG A 110 -26.74 11.07 4.27
N TRP A 111 -27.40 9.93 4.42
CA TRP A 111 -26.77 8.68 4.84
C TRP A 111 -25.68 8.26 3.85
N GLN A 112 -26.05 8.13 2.57
CA GLN A 112 -25.12 7.66 1.56
C GLN A 112 -23.98 8.64 1.32
N THR A 113 -24.24 9.95 1.38
CA THR A 113 -23.20 10.98 1.23
C THR A 113 -22.18 10.93 2.37
N ASN A 114 -22.62 10.72 3.62
CA ASN A 114 -21.72 10.60 4.76
C ASN A 114 -20.78 9.40 4.60
N TRP A 115 -21.31 8.24 4.19
CA TRP A 115 -20.49 7.05 3.95
C TRP A 115 -19.57 7.19 2.74
N GLU A 116 -19.99 7.88 1.68
CA GLU A 116 -19.13 8.21 0.55
C GLU A 116 -17.98 9.14 0.94
N GLN A 117 -18.23 10.12 1.82
CA GLN A 117 -17.17 10.96 2.38
C GLN A 117 -16.24 10.16 3.30
N ALA A 118 -16.79 9.23 4.08
CA ALA A 118 -16.00 8.33 4.90
C ALA A 118 -15.04 7.51 4.02
N ILE A 119 -15.54 6.83 2.98
CA ILE A 119 -14.71 6.06 2.01
C ILE A 119 -13.57 6.90 1.46
N PHE A 120 -13.84 8.14 1.06
CA PHE A 120 -12.81 9.04 0.55
C PHE A 120 -11.71 9.31 1.58
N TRP A 121 -12.06 9.75 2.80
CA TRP A 121 -11.08 10.10 3.82
C TRP A 121 -10.34 8.88 4.38
N THR A 122 -11.06 7.78 4.59
CA THR A 122 -10.46 6.53 5.09
C THR A 122 -9.65 5.79 4.05
N SER A 123 -9.68 6.22 2.79
CA SER A 123 -8.75 5.76 1.75
C SER A 123 -7.56 6.71 1.58
N LEU A 124 -7.81 8.02 1.64
CA LEU A 124 -6.77 9.05 1.51
C LEU A 124 -5.78 9.02 2.67
N ILE A 125 -6.28 8.93 3.91
CA ILE A 125 -5.45 9.04 5.11
C ILE A 125 -4.48 7.85 5.23
N PRO A 126 -4.90 6.57 5.14
CA PRO A 126 -3.95 5.46 5.18
C PRO A 126 -2.97 5.45 4.00
N ALA A 127 -3.43 5.79 2.79
CA ALA A 127 -2.55 5.89 1.62
C ALA A 127 -1.39 6.87 1.84
N PHE A 128 -1.64 7.97 2.56
CA PHE A 128 -0.60 8.91 2.98
C PHE A 128 0.22 8.42 4.17
N LEU A 129 -0.43 7.95 5.24
CA LEU A 129 0.25 7.59 6.50
C LEU A 129 1.19 6.39 6.34
N TRP A 130 0.89 5.43 5.46
CA TRP A 130 1.81 4.33 5.18
C TRP A 130 3.14 4.81 4.61
N GLY A 131 3.13 5.78 3.69
CA GLY A 131 4.35 6.37 3.16
C GLY A 131 5.13 7.15 4.22
N VAL A 132 4.43 7.90 5.11
CA VAL A 132 5.05 8.56 6.26
C VAL A 132 5.73 7.54 7.19
N ALA A 133 5.07 6.41 7.47
CA ALA A 133 5.60 5.37 8.34
C ALA A 133 6.87 4.74 7.75
N PHE A 134 6.81 4.23 6.52
CA PHE A 134 7.95 3.59 5.88
C PHE A 134 9.11 4.54 5.60
N ALA A 135 8.83 5.80 5.25
CA ALA A 135 9.87 6.81 5.12
C ALA A 135 10.57 7.05 6.46
N ASN A 136 9.86 7.13 7.59
CA ASN A 136 10.51 7.23 8.89
C ASN A 136 11.33 6.00 9.27
N ILE A 137 10.86 4.79 8.94
CA ILE A 137 11.63 3.56 9.17
C ILE A 137 12.96 3.63 8.40
N VAL A 138 12.94 3.96 7.11
CA VAL A 138 14.16 4.12 6.31
C VAL A 138 15.01 5.29 6.80
N ARG A 139 14.38 6.38 7.25
CA ARG A 139 15.08 7.55 7.80
C ARG A 139 15.79 7.25 9.13
N GLY A 140 15.36 6.21 9.83
CA GLY A 140 15.70 5.97 11.22
C GLY A 140 14.93 6.87 12.17
N VAL A 141 14.62 6.33 13.35
CA VAL A 141 13.80 6.98 14.38
C VAL A 141 14.54 7.01 15.71
N LYS A 142 14.09 7.85 16.65
CA LYS A 142 14.74 8.00 17.97
C LYS A 142 14.48 6.77 18.84
N ILE A 143 15.29 5.74 18.69
CA ILE A 143 15.22 4.49 19.47
C ILE A 143 16.35 4.49 20.49
N ASP A 144 16.04 4.19 21.75
CA ASP A 144 17.03 4.09 22.84
C ASP A 144 17.62 2.67 23.00
N GLN A 145 18.48 2.50 24.00
CA GLN A 145 19.10 1.21 24.33
C GLN A 145 18.11 0.09 24.70
N ASN A 146 16.89 0.45 25.14
CA ASN A 146 15.84 -0.51 25.50
C ASN A 146 14.97 -0.89 24.29
N LYS A 147 15.36 -0.45 23.08
CA LYS A 147 14.60 -0.62 21.84
C LYS A 147 13.26 0.13 21.87
N GLU A 148 13.15 1.17 22.70
CA GLU A 148 11.93 1.97 22.80
C GLU A 148 12.05 3.25 21.97
N TYR A 149 10.96 3.62 21.32
CA TYR A 149 10.89 4.92 20.65
C TYR A 149 10.68 6.03 21.68
N VAL A 150 11.65 6.93 21.79
CA VAL A 150 11.66 8.05 22.75
C VAL A 150 11.36 9.40 22.10
N GLY A 151 10.94 9.40 20.84
CA GLY A 151 10.54 10.60 20.12
C GLY A 151 9.08 11.00 20.35
N THR A 152 8.68 12.09 19.72
CA THR A 152 7.30 12.58 19.75
C THR A 152 6.58 12.27 18.44
N PHE A 153 5.26 12.46 18.40
CA PHE A 153 4.48 12.35 17.17
C PHE A 153 4.95 13.32 16.07
N LEU A 154 5.31 14.55 16.45
CA LEU A 154 5.74 15.58 15.48
C LEU A 154 7.10 15.25 14.85
N ASP A 155 7.96 14.49 15.53
CA ASP A 155 9.22 14.01 14.95
C ASP A 155 8.99 13.12 13.71
N LEU A 156 7.84 12.44 13.65
CA LEU A 156 7.43 11.59 12.52
C LEU A 156 6.94 12.42 11.32
N LEU A 157 6.54 13.68 11.51
CA LEU A 157 6.03 14.58 10.47
C LEU A 157 7.12 15.50 9.91
N ASN A 158 8.25 14.91 9.52
CA ASN A 158 9.35 15.61 8.88
C ASN A 158 9.18 15.68 7.34
N VAL A 159 9.92 16.57 6.69
CA VAL A 159 9.83 16.82 5.24
C VAL A 159 10.03 15.55 4.41
N TYR A 160 11.00 14.72 4.76
CA TYR A 160 11.28 13.46 4.07
C TYR A 160 10.12 12.47 4.21
N ALA A 161 9.54 12.35 5.41
CA ALA A 161 8.40 11.47 5.66
C ALA A 161 7.12 11.96 4.98
N ILE A 162 6.87 13.27 4.99
CA ILE A 162 5.73 13.88 4.28
C ILE A 162 5.86 13.61 2.78
N LEU A 163 7.06 13.77 2.21
CA LEU A 163 7.32 13.44 0.82
C LEU A 163 7.02 11.96 0.53
N GLY A 164 7.47 11.04 1.40
CA GLY A 164 7.13 9.61 1.30
C GLY A 164 5.63 9.35 1.31
N GLY A 165 4.89 10.03 2.20
CA GLY A 165 3.42 9.94 2.23
C GLY A 165 2.73 10.49 0.98
N LEU A 166 3.23 11.60 0.42
CA LEU A 166 2.71 12.13 -0.84
C LEU A 166 3.00 11.19 -2.01
N VAL A 167 4.17 10.53 -2.03
CA VAL A 167 4.50 9.52 -3.03
C VAL A 167 3.53 8.35 -2.96
N THR A 168 3.31 7.75 -1.80
CA THR A 168 2.38 6.61 -1.69
C THR A 168 0.96 7.02 -2.02
N LEU A 169 0.49 8.18 -1.55
CA LEU A 169 -0.85 8.69 -1.89
C LEU A 169 -1.05 8.84 -3.40
N THR A 170 -0.11 9.50 -4.08
CA THR A 170 -0.22 9.76 -5.53
C THR A 170 0.00 8.49 -6.34
N LEU A 171 0.92 7.61 -5.93
CA LEU A 171 1.17 6.32 -6.57
C LEU A 171 -0.04 5.38 -6.45
N PHE A 172 -0.65 5.27 -5.27
CA PHE A 172 -1.85 4.47 -5.06
C PHE A 172 -3.05 5.04 -5.81
N THR A 173 -3.22 6.37 -5.83
CA THR A 173 -4.29 7.00 -6.63
C THR A 173 -4.07 6.79 -8.14
N PHE A 174 -2.82 6.86 -8.62
CA PHE A 174 -2.47 6.49 -10.00
C PHE A 174 -2.78 5.03 -10.30
N HIS A 175 -2.35 4.11 -9.43
CA HIS A 175 -2.58 2.67 -9.56
C HIS A 175 -4.08 2.34 -9.59
N GLY A 176 -4.86 2.95 -8.69
CA GLY A 176 -6.33 2.86 -8.65
C GLY A 176 -7.01 3.48 -9.88
N ALA A 177 -6.48 4.55 -10.46
CA ALA A 177 -7.02 5.11 -11.70
C ALA A 177 -6.78 4.18 -12.89
N VAL A 178 -5.57 3.61 -13.01
CA VAL A 178 -5.29 2.60 -14.04
C VAL A 178 -6.18 1.37 -13.85
N PHE A 179 -6.36 0.88 -12.61
CA PHE A 179 -7.27 -0.22 -12.30
C PHE A 179 -8.71 0.12 -12.67
N THR A 180 -9.19 1.32 -12.32
CA THR A 180 -10.53 1.80 -12.68
C THR A 180 -10.73 1.78 -14.19
N SER A 181 -9.78 2.27 -14.97
CA SER A 181 -9.86 2.21 -16.44
C SER A 181 -9.91 0.78 -16.97
N LEU A 182 -9.14 -0.14 -16.37
CA LEU A 182 -9.13 -1.56 -16.73
C LEU A 182 -10.48 -2.24 -16.45
N LYS A 183 -11.17 -1.81 -15.39
CA LYS A 183 -12.40 -2.42 -14.84
C LYS A 183 -13.69 -1.74 -15.26
N THR A 184 -13.63 -0.60 -15.93
CA THR A 184 -14.83 0.18 -16.32
C THR A 184 -15.01 0.30 -17.83
N VAL A 185 -16.20 0.74 -18.25
CA VAL A 185 -16.55 1.02 -19.66
C VAL A 185 -17.17 2.42 -19.80
N GLY A 186 -17.24 2.92 -21.03
CA GLY A 186 -17.84 4.22 -21.34
C GLY A 186 -17.03 5.40 -20.79
N GLU A 187 -17.71 6.50 -20.47
CA GLU A 187 -17.06 7.75 -20.05
C GLU A 187 -16.18 7.61 -18.80
N ILE A 188 -16.56 6.73 -17.85
CA ILE A 188 -15.78 6.52 -16.63
C ILE A 188 -14.36 6.06 -16.99
N ARG A 189 -14.24 5.15 -17.96
CA ARG A 189 -12.96 4.63 -18.45
C ARG A 189 -12.10 5.74 -19.06
N ASP A 190 -12.67 6.54 -19.95
CA ASP A 190 -11.93 7.59 -20.65
C ASP A 190 -11.45 8.68 -19.71
N ARG A 191 -12.32 9.14 -18.80
CA ARG A 191 -11.95 10.11 -17.76
C ARG A 191 -10.92 9.54 -16.79
N SER A 192 -11.04 8.27 -16.45
CA SER A 192 -10.10 7.57 -15.56
C SER A 192 -8.71 7.52 -16.16
N ARG A 193 -8.58 7.18 -17.46
CA ARG A 193 -7.29 7.21 -18.18
C ARG A 193 -6.67 8.60 -18.23
N ALA A 194 -7.48 9.62 -18.53
CA ALA A 194 -7.00 11.00 -18.59
C ALA A 194 -6.50 11.49 -17.21
N LEU A 195 -7.22 11.13 -16.14
CA LEU A 195 -6.82 11.43 -14.77
C LEU A 195 -5.56 10.62 -14.37
N ALA A 196 -5.47 9.35 -14.77
CA ALA A 196 -4.29 8.52 -14.55
C ALA A 196 -3.03 9.13 -15.18
N THR A 197 -3.11 9.75 -16.36
CA THR A 197 -1.97 10.46 -16.95
C THR A 197 -1.50 11.61 -16.05
N ARG A 198 -2.42 12.45 -15.58
CA ARG A 198 -2.08 13.60 -14.71
C ARG A 198 -1.49 13.13 -13.38
N LEU A 199 -2.14 12.17 -12.73
CA LEU A 199 -1.68 11.58 -11.48
C LEU A 199 -0.31 10.92 -11.66
N GLY A 200 -0.12 10.13 -12.72
CA GLY A 200 1.15 9.46 -12.95
C GLY A 200 2.32 10.42 -13.19
N VAL A 201 2.10 11.58 -13.82
CA VAL A 201 3.12 12.63 -13.94
C VAL A 201 3.46 13.23 -12.57
N VAL A 202 2.46 13.53 -11.74
CA VAL A 202 2.67 14.00 -10.37
C VAL A 202 3.44 12.96 -9.55
N THR A 203 3.02 11.70 -9.62
CA THR A 203 3.69 10.56 -9.00
C THR A 203 5.14 10.45 -9.46
N ALA A 204 5.41 10.60 -10.77
CA ALA A 204 6.78 10.49 -11.30
C ALA A 204 7.70 11.56 -10.73
N VAL A 205 7.24 12.81 -10.63
CA VAL A 205 8.04 13.90 -10.04
C VAL A 205 8.31 13.64 -8.55
N LEU A 206 7.28 13.31 -7.78
CA LEU A 206 7.41 13.08 -6.34
C LEU A 206 8.25 11.84 -6.04
N ALA A 207 8.01 10.74 -6.76
CA ALA A 207 8.73 9.49 -6.60
C ALA A 207 10.20 9.67 -6.97
N LEU A 208 10.51 10.37 -8.06
CA LEU A 208 11.90 10.64 -8.43
C LEU A 208 12.62 11.44 -7.33
N ALA A 209 11.99 12.49 -6.81
CA ALA A 209 12.55 13.28 -5.71
C ALA A 209 12.79 12.42 -4.44
N PHE A 210 11.80 11.61 -4.06
CA PHE A 210 11.90 10.75 -2.88
C PHE A 210 12.96 9.66 -3.04
N LEU A 211 12.91 8.89 -4.13
CA LEU A 211 13.82 7.78 -4.35
C LEU A 211 15.26 8.26 -4.52
N ILE A 212 15.51 9.38 -5.21
CA ILE A 212 16.86 9.96 -5.28
C ILE A 212 17.33 10.39 -3.88
N TRP A 213 16.49 11.03 -3.07
CA TRP A 213 16.85 11.39 -1.70
C TRP A 213 17.21 10.15 -0.88
N THR A 214 16.37 9.11 -0.93
CA THR A 214 16.65 7.81 -0.27
C THR A 214 17.98 7.23 -0.74
N GLN A 215 18.21 7.18 -2.05
CA GLN A 215 19.42 6.61 -2.66
C GLN A 215 20.68 7.36 -2.24
N VAL A 216 20.66 8.70 -2.25
CA VAL A 216 21.82 9.52 -1.90
C VAL A 216 22.13 9.45 -0.41
N SER A 217 21.10 9.37 0.43
CA SER A 217 21.27 9.41 1.89
C SER A 217 21.65 8.06 2.49
N ARG A 218 21.11 6.94 1.97
CA ARG A 218 21.29 5.60 2.56
C ARG A 218 21.43 4.47 1.55
N GLY A 219 21.24 4.72 0.27
CA GLY A 219 21.27 3.69 -0.75
C GLY A 219 22.66 3.15 -1.02
N ASP A 220 22.67 1.96 -1.62
CA ASP A 220 23.80 1.19 -2.09
C ASP A 220 23.58 0.78 -3.57
N GLY A 221 24.44 -0.09 -4.11
CA GLY A 221 24.30 -0.57 -5.49
C GLY A 221 23.01 -1.38 -5.74
N THR A 222 22.53 -2.14 -4.75
CA THR A 222 21.35 -3.01 -4.94
C THR A 222 20.04 -2.21 -4.91
N SER A 223 19.91 -1.29 -3.96
CA SER A 223 18.81 -0.32 -3.91
C SER A 223 18.80 0.60 -5.14
N LEU A 224 19.98 0.93 -5.72
CA LEU A 224 20.04 1.67 -6.99
C LEU A 224 19.37 0.91 -8.14
N VAL A 225 19.60 -0.40 -8.23
CA VAL A 225 18.95 -1.24 -9.26
C VAL A 225 17.44 -1.22 -9.06
N ALA A 226 16.96 -1.39 -7.83
CA ALA A 226 15.53 -1.31 -7.53
C ALA A 226 14.93 0.07 -7.86
N MET A 227 15.67 1.16 -7.58
CA MET A 227 15.28 2.53 -7.98
C MET A 227 15.13 2.65 -9.49
N VAL A 228 16.12 2.19 -10.26
CA VAL A 228 16.10 2.25 -11.73
C VAL A 228 14.91 1.46 -12.26
N VAL A 229 14.65 0.26 -11.74
CA VAL A 229 13.48 -0.55 -12.11
C VAL A 229 12.19 0.20 -11.80
N ALA A 230 12.06 0.81 -10.62
CA ALA A 230 10.86 1.57 -10.25
C ALA A 230 10.61 2.75 -11.20
N VAL A 231 11.65 3.54 -11.52
CA VAL A 231 11.55 4.70 -12.42
C VAL A 231 11.20 4.26 -13.85
N LEU A 232 11.89 3.25 -14.39
CA LEU A 232 11.62 2.75 -15.74
C LEU A 232 10.22 2.14 -15.84
N ALA A 233 9.79 1.39 -14.83
CA ALA A 233 8.45 0.82 -14.77
C ALA A 233 7.37 1.90 -14.72
N LEU A 234 7.57 2.99 -13.97
CA LEU A 234 6.60 4.09 -13.88
C LEU A 234 6.48 4.83 -15.21
N VAL A 235 7.61 5.13 -15.86
CA VAL A 235 7.63 5.77 -17.19
C VAL A 235 6.95 4.87 -18.22
N ALA A 236 7.24 3.56 -18.20
CA ALA A 236 6.60 2.60 -19.09
C ALA A 236 5.09 2.46 -18.79
N ALA A 237 4.67 2.52 -17.54
CA ALA A 237 3.26 2.51 -17.14
C ALA A 237 2.53 3.74 -17.73
N LEU A 238 3.12 4.92 -17.58
CA LEU A 238 2.61 6.16 -18.20
C LEU A 238 2.50 6.04 -19.72
N GLY A 239 3.54 5.54 -20.39
CA GLY A 239 3.51 5.29 -21.84
C GLY A 239 2.40 4.32 -22.25
N CYS A 240 2.20 3.23 -21.50
CA CYS A 240 1.13 2.27 -21.74
C CYS A 240 -0.27 2.88 -21.53
N ASN A 241 -0.44 3.72 -20.50
CA ASN A 241 -1.70 4.43 -20.25
C ASN A 241 -2.06 5.37 -21.41
N LEU A 242 -1.08 6.14 -21.90
CA LEU A 242 -1.23 7.01 -23.07
C LEU A 242 -1.58 6.20 -24.32
N ALA A 243 -0.94 5.05 -24.53
CA ALA A 243 -1.24 4.14 -25.63
C ALA A 243 -2.55 3.34 -25.48
N GLY A 244 -3.27 3.48 -24.36
CA GLY A 244 -4.52 2.76 -24.10
C GLY A 244 -4.38 1.27 -23.75
N ARG A 245 -3.17 0.85 -23.39
CA ARG A 245 -2.84 -0.51 -22.97
C ARG A 245 -2.97 -0.65 -21.46
N GLU A 246 -4.21 -0.53 -20.95
CA GLU A 246 -4.52 -0.45 -19.52
C GLU A 246 -3.97 -1.63 -18.70
N GLY A 247 -4.05 -2.86 -19.24
CA GLY A 247 -3.52 -4.05 -18.56
C GLY A 247 -2.01 -4.00 -18.34
N TRP A 248 -1.26 -3.50 -19.34
CA TRP A 248 0.20 -3.31 -19.22
C TRP A 248 0.53 -2.14 -18.30
N SER A 249 -0.23 -1.05 -18.38
CA SER A 249 -0.10 0.06 -17.44
C SER A 249 -0.30 -0.40 -16.00
N PHE A 250 -1.29 -1.26 -15.74
CA PHE A 250 -1.56 -1.79 -14.41
C PHE A 250 -0.40 -2.65 -13.90
N ALA A 251 0.05 -3.60 -14.71
CA ALA A 251 1.19 -4.46 -14.37
C ALA A 251 2.46 -3.63 -14.08
N LEU A 252 2.77 -2.64 -14.90
CA LEU A 252 3.95 -1.78 -14.74
C LEU A 252 3.83 -0.84 -13.53
N SER A 253 2.64 -0.32 -13.24
CA SER A 253 2.42 0.43 -12.00
C SER A 253 2.56 -0.45 -10.75
N GLY A 254 2.19 -1.72 -10.83
CA GLY A 254 2.46 -2.70 -9.79
C GLY A 254 3.94 -3.03 -9.63
N ILE A 255 4.69 -3.17 -10.73
CA ILE A 255 6.15 -3.31 -10.71
C ILE A 255 6.80 -2.07 -10.09
N THR A 256 6.27 -0.87 -10.37
CA THR A 256 6.73 0.37 -9.75
C THR A 256 6.59 0.30 -8.23
N ILE A 257 5.42 -0.11 -7.72
CA ILE A 257 5.18 -0.29 -6.28
C ILE A 257 6.14 -1.33 -5.71
N ALA A 258 6.24 -2.50 -6.33
CA ALA A 258 7.11 -3.58 -5.88
C ALA A 258 8.59 -3.15 -5.81
N ALA A 259 9.09 -2.48 -6.85
CA ALA A 259 10.46 -2.02 -6.92
C ALA A 259 10.74 -0.85 -5.95
N ALA A 260 9.81 0.10 -5.80
CA ALA A 260 9.95 1.20 -4.85
C ALA A 260 9.99 0.69 -3.40
N VAL A 261 9.13 -0.28 -3.05
CA VAL A 261 9.13 -0.88 -1.71
C VAL A 261 10.35 -1.76 -1.52
N ALA A 262 10.73 -2.58 -2.51
CA ALA A 262 11.95 -3.37 -2.47
C ALA A 262 13.18 -2.49 -2.26
N MET A 263 13.26 -1.32 -2.89
CA MET A 263 14.32 -0.35 -2.65
C MET A 263 14.40 0.06 -1.17
N LEU A 264 13.27 0.32 -0.50
CA LEU A 264 13.26 0.67 0.92
C LEU A 264 13.82 -0.47 1.79
N PHE A 265 13.40 -1.71 1.53
CA PHE A 265 13.89 -2.88 2.27
C PHE A 265 15.36 -3.20 1.99
N LEU A 266 15.82 -3.04 0.75
CA LEU A 266 17.24 -3.18 0.39
C LEU A 266 18.10 -2.10 1.05
N THR A 267 17.59 -0.87 1.14
CA THR A 267 18.25 0.23 1.86
C THR A 267 18.32 -0.02 3.37
N LEU A 268 17.35 -0.74 3.92
CA LEU A 268 17.28 -1.05 5.34
C LEU A 268 18.25 -2.16 5.73
N PHE A 269 18.37 -3.21 4.92
CA PHE A 269 19.15 -4.40 5.24
C PHE A 269 20.61 -4.05 5.62
N PRO A 270 21.16 -4.58 6.72
CA PRO A 270 20.63 -5.62 7.62
C PRO A 270 19.77 -5.08 8.78
N ASN A 271 19.50 -3.79 8.83
CA ASN A 271 18.60 -3.20 9.82
C ASN A 271 17.14 -3.47 9.46
N VAL A 272 16.30 -3.66 10.46
CA VAL A 272 14.83 -3.66 10.31
C VAL A 272 14.24 -2.34 10.83
N MET A 273 14.92 -1.71 11.80
CA MET A 273 14.55 -0.41 12.34
C MET A 273 15.81 0.34 12.83
N PRO A 274 16.36 1.27 12.03
CA PRO A 274 17.53 2.05 12.41
C PRO A 274 17.22 3.06 13.53
N SER A 275 18.12 3.18 14.51
CA SER A 275 18.11 4.26 15.49
C SER A 275 18.82 5.50 14.94
N SER A 276 18.25 6.67 15.17
CA SER A 276 18.88 7.96 14.89
C SER A 276 19.69 8.51 16.07
N LEU A 277 19.65 7.85 17.23
CA LEU A 277 20.39 8.26 18.43
C LEU A 277 21.76 7.59 18.51
N ASP A 278 21.83 6.28 18.27
CA ASP A 278 23.07 5.52 18.27
C ASP A 278 22.93 4.29 17.36
N ALA A 279 23.90 4.08 16.47
CA ALA A 279 23.92 2.92 15.58
C ALA A 279 23.99 1.57 16.33
N ALA A 280 24.53 1.56 17.55
CA ALA A 280 24.55 0.37 18.41
C ALA A 280 23.14 -0.08 18.85
N TRP A 281 22.14 0.81 18.77
CA TRP A 281 20.76 0.54 19.15
C TRP A 281 19.86 0.20 17.97
N ASN A 282 20.43 -0.02 16.78
CA ASN A 282 19.67 -0.50 15.63
C ASN A 282 19.03 -1.85 15.93
N LEU A 283 17.77 -2.00 15.54
CA LEU A 283 17.16 -3.32 15.39
C LEU A 283 17.62 -3.89 14.05
N THR A 284 18.25 -5.06 14.10
CA THR A 284 18.77 -5.79 12.96
C THR A 284 18.03 -7.10 12.75
N VAL A 285 18.18 -7.70 11.57
CA VAL A 285 17.62 -9.03 11.30
C VAL A 285 18.13 -10.10 12.27
N THR A 286 19.27 -9.90 12.93
CA THR A 286 19.85 -10.86 13.87
C THR A 286 19.42 -10.63 15.32
N ASN A 287 19.32 -9.38 15.77
CA ASN A 287 19.01 -9.07 17.17
C ASN A 287 17.51 -8.95 17.46
N ALA A 288 16.69 -8.82 16.42
CA ALA A 288 15.25 -8.66 16.52
C ALA A 288 14.47 -9.94 16.14
N SER A 289 15.14 -10.96 15.59
CA SER A 289 14.49 -12.18 15.12
C SER A 289 14.12 -13.14 16.25
N SER A 290 13.05 -13.90 16.02
CA SER A 290 12.67 -15.06 16.83
C SER A 290 13.71 -16.19 16.79
N SER A 291 13.53 -17.16 17.69
CA SER A 291 14.40 -18.34 17.76
C SER A 291 14.44 -19.12 16.43
N PRO A 292 15.55 -19.80 16.09
CA PRO A 292 15.65 -20.61 14.86
C PRO A 292 14.55 -21.67 14.74
N TYR A 293 14.10 -22.24 15.86
CA TYR A 293 13.02 -23.22 15.88
C TYR A 293 11.68 -22.62 15.46
N THR A 294 11.34 -21.44 16.02
CA THR A 294 10.14 -20.68 15.64
C THR A 294 10.15 -20.35 14.15
N LEU A 295 11.26 -19.81 13.65
CA LEU A 295 11.39 -19.45 12.23
C LEU A 295 11.23 -20.67 11.33
N LYS A 296 11.79 -21.83 11.71
CA LYS A 296 11.65 -23.09 10.95
C LYS A 296 10.19 -23.56 10.87
N ILE A 297 9.45 -23.51 11.97
CA ILE A 297 8.02 -23.87 11.98
C ILE A 297 7.24 -22.94 11.05
N MET A 298 7.43 -21.62 11.23
CA MET A 298 6.74 -20.63 10.41
C MET A 298 7.05 -20.83 8.92
N THR A 299 8.29 -21.18 8.54
CA THR A 299 8.67 -21.41 7.15
C THR A 299 7.87 -22.55 6.53
N TRP A 300 7.66 -23.65 7.26
CA TRP A 300 6.82 -24.76 6.78
C TRP A 300 5.36 -24.34 6.64
N CYS A 301 4.81 -23.61 7.62
CA CYS A 301 3.45 -23.08 7.52
C CYS A 301 3.29 -22.15 6.31
N ALA A 302 4.22 -21.22 6.10
CA ALA A 302 4.20 -20.29 4.98
C ALA A 302 4.36 -21.00 3.62
N ALA A 303 5.22 -22.01 3.53
CA ALA A 303 5.44 -22.78 2.30
C ALA A 303 4.19 -23.51 1.82
N ILE A 304 3.31 -23.93 2.74
CA ILE A 304 2.04 -24.61 2.42
C ILE A 304 0.91 -23.60 2.21
N ALA A 305 0.76 -22.64 3.12
CA ALA A 305 -0.37 -21.71 3.09
C ALA A 305 -0.28 -20.70 1.93
N THR A 306 0.91 -20.16 1.65
CA THR A 306 1.08 -19.09 0.66
C THR A 306 0.65 -19.53 -0.76
N PRO A 307 1.08 -20.69 -1.29
CA PRO A 307 0.61 -21.14 -2.61
C PRO A 307 -0.91 -21.33 -2.67
N LEU A 308 -1.53 -21.87 -1.61
CA LEU A 308 -2.97 -22.08 -1.55
C LEU A 308 -3.72 -20.74 -1.58
N VAL A 309 -3.28 -19.77 -0.79
CA VAL A 309 -3.86 -18.41 -0.75
C VAL A 309 -3.70 -17.73 -2.11
N LEU A 310 -2.53 -17.80 -2.74
CA LEU A 310 -2.29 -17.22 -4.06
C LEU A 310 -3.15 -17.86 -5.17
N LEU A 311 -3.32 -19.19 -5.13
CA LEU A 311 -4.18 -19.90 -6.09
C LEU A 311 -5.65 -19.48 -5.93
N TYR A 312 -6.15 -19.46 -4.69
CA TYR A 312 -7.52 -19.06 -4.41
C TYR A 312 -7.76 -17.60 -4.78
N GLN A 313 -6.86 -16.69 -4.38
CA GLN A 313 -7.01 -15.28 -4.69
C GLN A 313 -6.88 -15.02 -6.20
N GLY A 314 -5.94 -15.69 -6.89
CA GLY A 314 -5.84 -15.65 -8.35
C GLY A 314 -7.12 -16.12 -9.04
N TRP A 315 -7.76 -17.18 -8.52
CA TRP A 315 -9.07 -17.64 -9.00
C TRP A 315 -10.17 -16.59 -8.77
N THR A 316 -10.23 -15.95 -7.59
CA THR A 316 -11.19 -14.87 -7.30
C THR A 316 -11.06 -13.72 -8.29
N TYR A 317 -9.84 -13.24 -8.56
CA TYR A 317 -9.60 -12.20 -9.58
C TYR A 317 -10.00 -12.66 -10.99
N TRP A 318 -9.79 -13.94 -11.32
CA TRP A 318 -10.21 -14.50 -12.61
C TRP A 318 -11.73 -14.52 -12.74
N VAL A 319 -12.47 -14.91 -11.69
CA VAL A 319 -13.94 -14.91 -11.67
C VAL A 319 -14.48 -13.50 -11.90
N PHE A 320 -13.95 -12.51 -11.18
CA PHE A 320 -14.42 -11.13 -11.24
C PHE A 320 -13.73 -10.27 -12.31
N ARG A 321 -13.08 -10.86 -13.33
CA ARG A 321 -12.28 -10.10 -14.32
C ARG A 321 -13.04 -9.15 -15.24
N LYS A 322 -14.35 -9.33 -15.41
CA LYS A 322 -15.16 -8.55 -16.36
C LYS A 322 -15.25 -7.07 -15.98
N ARG A 323 -15.54 -6.23 -16.98
CA ARG A 323 -15.73 -4.80 -16.79
C ARG A 323 -17.17 -4.50 -16.38
N ILE A 324 -17.34 -3.43 -15.62
CA ILE A 324 -18.66 -2.94 -15.17
C ILE A 324 -18.84 -1.47 -15.55
N GLY A 325 -20.09 -1.02 -15.55
CA GLY A 325 -20.49 0.34 -15.92
C GLY A 325 -21.87 0.61 -15.34
N THR A 326 -22.40 1.83 -15.49
CA THR A 326 -23.69 2.21 -14.92
C THR A 326 -24.83 1.32 -15.43
N GLN A 327 -24.77 0.88 -16.69
CA GLN A 327 -25.74 -0.05 -17.29
C GLN A 327 -25.76 -1.46 -16.67
N HIS A 328 -24.73 -1.83 -15.91
CA HIS A 328 -24.65 -3.12 -15.22
C HIS A 328 -25.11 -3.03 -13.76
N ILE A 329 -25.43 -1.83 -13.28
CA ILE A 329 -25.90 -1.63 -11.91
C ILE A 329 -27.41 -1.76 -11.90
N ALA A 330 -27.92 -2.72 -11.11
CA ALA A 330 -29.34 -2.82 -10.84
C ALA A 330 -29.86 -1.52 -10.21
N GLU A 331 -31.05 -1.08 -10.66
CA GLU A 331 -31.79 0.01 -10.03
C GLU A 331 -31.88 -0.24 -8.52
N ALA A 332 -31.76 0.82 -7.73
CA ALA A 332 -31.83 0.69 -6.28
C ALA A 332 -33.18 0.07 -5.91
N ALA A 333 -33.17 -1.10 -5.28
CA ALA A 333 -34.37 -1.65 -4.68
C ALA A 333 -34.87 -0.63 -3.65
N HIS A 334 -36.08 -0.12 -3.87
CA HIS A 334 -36.72 0.93 -3.08
C HIS A 334 -36.89 0.55 -1.62
#